data_AF-A0A953XLG5-F1
#
_entry.id   AF-A0A953XLG5-F1
#
_cell.length_a   1.000
_cell.length_b   1.000
_cell.length_c   1.000
_cell.angle_alpha   90.00
_cell.angle_beta   90.00
_cell.angle_gamma   90.00
#
_symmetry.space_group_name_H-M   'P 1'
#
loop_
_entity.id
_entity.type
_entity.pdbx_description
1 polymer ?
#
loop_
_entity_poly.entity_id
_entity_poly.type
_entity_poly.pdbx_seq_one_letter_code
_entity_poly.pdbx_strand_id
1 'polypeptide(L)'
;MADANWVEIAEVDKLREPGLRVVEVGKRKFALSFQDGQFGLIDNVCNHVGGPLGDGHLDGDYVVCPWHHWKFHRCSGLGEPGFEEDKVPGFTLKEEGGKLFVDLNSGTKRNRLPHEPHPLARKIERGEGPVRVVGISTTAMDEANPRYSTSDALLESGLEHAKSAGLETRYIRLSALNFRNCEGYYSKAARACTWPCSITQMDEKDQLDQVYEAIVHWADVIMVATPIRWGAASALYYKMVERMNCIQNQVTIADRVMLRNKVASFIITGGQDNVQGVAGQMLGFFAEIGCAFPQFPYVAHTRGWDAEDMETNVKLVQHSEKLREGVRALVDRSAEMAQTLLGSNACPVKVNRGGRKAGPL
;
A
#
# COMPACT_ATOMS: atom_id res chain seq x y z
N MET A 1 -4.67 44.12 -19.92
CA MET A 1 -3.67 43.29 -19.21
C MET A 1 -3.81 43.65 -17.75
N ALA A 2 -3.91 42.68 -16.83
CA ALA A 2 -3.89 43.01 -15.42
C ALA A 2 -2.54 43.67 -15.10
N ASP A 3 -2.53 44.71 -14.27
CA ASP A 3 -1.28 45.35 -13.85
C ASP A 3 -0.39 44.32 -13.12
N ALA A 4 0.92 44.39 -13.35
CA ALA A 4 1.87 43.50 -12.70
C ALA A 4 1.85 43.71 -11.18
N ASN A 5 1.85 42.63 -10.40
CA ASN A 5 1.85 42.66 -8.95
C ASN A 5 3.17 42.09 -8.42
N TRP A 6 4.22 42.92 -8.48
CA TRP A 6 5.56 42.57 -8.03
C TRP A 6 5.63 42.53 -6.50
N VAL A 7 5.95 41.37 -5.96
CA VAL A 7 6.16 41.16 -4.52
C VAL A 7 7.55 40.58 -4.28
N GLU A 8 8.25 41.16 -3.31
CA GLU A 8 9.58 40.70 -2.89
C GLU A 8 9.51 39.28 -2.31
N ILE A 9 10.44 38.41 -2.73
CA ILE A 9 10.67 37.08 -2.14
C ILE A 9 11.75 37.19 -1.07
N ALA A 10 12.98 37.53 -1.47
CA ALA A 10 14.13 37.75 -0.59
C ALA A 10 15.30 38.40 -1.35
N GLU A 11 16.40 38.65 -0.65
CA GLU A 11 17.69 38.99 -1.26
C GLU A 11 18.20 37.85 -2.15
N VAL A 12 18.68 38.19 -3.36
CA VAL A 12 19.05 37.21 -4.38
C VAL A 12 20.18 36.30 -3.91
N ASP A 13 21.19 36.86 -3.23
CA ASP A 13 22.38 36.10 -2.81
C ASP A 13 22.05 34.98 -1.80
N LYS A 14 20.95 35.13 -1.06
CA LYS A 14 20.46 34.10 -0.13
C LYS A 14 19.73 32.94 -0.84
N LEU A 15 19.41 33.10 -2.13
CA LEU A 15 18.62 32.16 -2.91
C LEU A 15 19.43 31.46 -4.02
N ARG A 16 20.71 31.83 -4.23
CA ARG A 16 21.59 31.28 -5.27
C ARG A 16 22.20 29.90 -4.95
N GLU A 17 21.85 29.31 -3.83
CA GLU A 17 22.24 27.93 -3.56
C GLU A 17 21.43 27.00 -4.50
N PRO A 18 22.11 26.14 -5.30
CA PRO A 18 21.44 25.26 -6.24
C PRO A 18 20.42 24.34 -5.57
N GLY A 19 19.36 24.02 -6.30
CA GLY A 19 18.34 23.07 -5.86
C GLY A 19 16.96 23.70 -5.73
N LEU A 20 16.15 23.09 -4.87
CA LEU A 20 14.73 23.37 -4.72
C LEU A 20 14.41 23.74 -3.28
N ARG A 21 13.56 24.75 -3.10
CA ARG A 21 13.11 25.20 -1.78
C ARG A 21 11.68 25.71 -1.82
N VAL A 22 10.97 25.59 -0.69
CA VAL A 22 9.68 26.25 -0.50
C VAL A 22 9.90 27.71 -0.11
N VAL A 23 9.21 28.63 -0.80
CA VAL A 23 9.14 30.03 -0.40
C VAL A 23 7.69 30.44 -0.17
N GLU A 24 7.46 31.31 0.81
CA GLU A 24 6.15 31.84 1.16
C GLU A 24 6.06 33.31 0.76
N VAL A 25 5.04 33.65 -0.04
CA VAL A 25 4.73 35.04 -0.42
C VAL A 25 3.27 35.30 -0.04
N GLY A 26 3.08 36.09 1.01
CA GLY A 26 1.76 36.26 1.64
C GLY A 26 1.24 34.94 2.21
N LYS A 27 0.08 34.47 1.70
CA LYS A 27 -0.51 33.17 2.11
C LYS A 27 -0.22 32.03 1.13
N ARG A 28 0.58 32.27 0.09
CA ARG A 28 0.84 31.31 -0.98
C ARG A 28 2.23 30.72 -0.82
N LYS A 29 2.32 29.41 -1.06
CA LYS A 29 3.58 28.66 -1.11
C LYS A 29 3.97 28.41 -2.55
N PHE A 30 5.25 28.54 -2.86
CA PHE A 30 5.82 28.28 -4.18
C PHE A 30 7.02 27.35 -4.06
N ALA A 31 7.27 26.61 -5.13
CA ALA A 31 8.50 25.86 -5.32
C ALA A 31 9.48 26.75 -6.11
N LEU A 32 10.48 27.29 -5.42
CA LEU A 32 11.54 28.09 -6.01
C LEU A 32 12.72 27.16 -6.31
N SER A 33 13.14 27.13 -7.57
CA SER A 33 14.34 26.43 -8.02
C SER A 33 15.43 27.43 -8.38
N PHE A 34 16.68 27.04 -8.16
CA PHE A 34 17.85 27.70 -8.74
C PHE A 34 18.78 26.64 -9.33
N GLN A 35 18.99 26.68 -10.63
CA GLN A 35 19.85 25.73 -11.35
C GLN A 35 20.45 26.41 -12.57
N ASP A 36 21.71 26.13 -12.86
CA ASP A 36 22.45 26.67 -14.00
C ASP A 36 22.38 28.20 -14.11
N GLY A 37 22.45 28.87 -12.95
CA GLY A 37 22.43 30.33 -12.84
C GLY A 37 21.05 30.96 -13.02
N GLN A 38 19.97 30.16 -13.13
CA GLN A 38 18.62 30.64 -13.42
C GLN A 38 17.61 30.24 -12.35
N PHE A 39 16.80 31.20 -11.92
CA PHE A 39 15.64 30.94 -11.06
C PHE A 39 14.44 30.41 -11.86
N GLY A 40 13.68 29.51 -11.25
CA GLY A 40 12.36 29.09 -11.72
C GLY A 40 11.37 29.09 -10.56
N LEU A 41 10.14 29.52 -10.79
CA LEU A 41 9.11 29.57 -9.77
C LEU A 41 7.81 28.95 -10.28
N ILE A 42 7.35 27.91 -9.60
CA ILE A 42 6.06 27.28 -9.85
C ILE A 42 5.22 27.21 -8.57
N ASP A 43 3.92 27.02 -8.72
CA ASP A 43 3.01 26.78 -7.61
C ASP A 43 3.46 25.54 -6.81
N ASN A 44 3.37 25.58 -5.49
CA ASN A 44 3.85 24.48 -4.66
C ASN A 44 2.93 23.25 -4.65
N VAL A 45 1.73 23.32 -5.22
CA VAL A 45 0.75 22.23 -5.16
C VAL A 45 0.78 21.41 -6.45
N CYS A 46 1.23 20.16 -6.36
CA CYS A 46 1.24 19.18 -7.44
C CYS A 46 -0.19 18.86 -7.94
N ASN A 47 -0.38 18.75 -9.26
CA ASN A 47 -1.67 18.38 -9.86
C ASN A 47 -2.12 16.94 -9.57
N HIS A 48 -1.21 16.03 -9.21
CA HIS A 48 -1.56 14.63 -9.00
C HIS A 48 -2.48 14.45 -7.78
N VAL A 49 -1.94 14.54 -6.56
CA VAL A 49 -2.73 14.45 -5.31
C VAL A 49 -2.48 15.60 -4.33
N GLY A 50 -1.86 16.70 -4.80
CA GLY A 50 -1.64 17.92 -4.01
C GLY A 50 -0.35 17.94 -3.19
N GLY A 51 0.66 17.17 -3.58
CA GLY A 51 1.95 17.15 -2.89
C GLY A 51 2.74 18.46 -2.97
N PRO A 52 3.57 18.78 -1.96
CA PRO A 52 4.38 19.99 -1.91
C PRO A 52 5.59 19.86 -2.85
N LEU A 53 5.52 20.51 -4.01
CA LEU A 53 6.54 20.40 -5.05
C LEU A 53 7.91 20.88 -4.55
N GLY A 54 7.96 21.95 -3.77
CA GLY A 54 9.19 22.52 -3.22
C GLY A 54 9.91 21.67 -2.16
N ASP A 55 9.25 20.64 -1.62
CA ASP A 55 9.87 19.61 -0.76
C ASP A 55 10.40 18.42 -1.58
N GLY A 56 10.31 18.51 -2.91
CA GLY A 56 10.79 17.52 -3.87
C GLY A 56 12.29 17.65 -4.18
N HIS A 57 12.66 17.26 -5.40
CA HIS A 57 14.02 17.44 -5.93
C HIS A 57 13.96 17.82 -7.41
N LEU A 58 15.11 18.25 -7.95
CA LEU A 58 15.27 18.53 -9.37
C LEU A 58 15.83 17.30 -10.10
N ASP A 59 15.26 16.99 -11.26
CA ASP A 59 15.74 16.02 -12.24
C ASP A 59 15.85 16.73 -13.60
N GLY A 60 17.07 17.21 -13.90
CA GLY A 60 17.27 18.18 -14.97
C GLY A 60 16.42 19.44 -14.73
N ASP A 61 15.68 19.87 -15.75
CA ASP A 61 14.79 21.04 -15.67
C ASP A 61 13.44 20.76 -14.98
N TYR A 62 13.23 19.58 -14.39
CA TYR A 62 11.96 19.18 -13.81
C TYR A 62 12.00 19.09 -12.29
N VAL A 63 10.98 19.64 -11.65
CA VAL A 63 10.66 19.42 -10.23
C VAL A 63 9.91 18.10 -10.10
N VAL A 64 10.49 17.16 -9.35
CA VAL A 64 9.92 15.85 -9.05
C VAL A 64 9.19 15.92 -7.71
N CYS A 65 7.89 15.68 -7.72
CA CYS A 65 7.06 15.69 -6.51
C CYS A 65 7.51 14.63 -5.49
N PRO A 66 7.66 14.96 -4.20
CA PRO A 66 8.14 14.02 -3.17
C PRO A 66 7.12 12.93 -2.80
N TRP A 67 5.89 13.01 -3.30
CA TRP A 67 4.86 12.03 -3.01
C TRP A 67 4.81 10.94 -4.07
N HIS A 68 4.49 11.27 -5.32
CA HIS A 68 4.31 10.25 -6.36
C HIS A 68 5.18 10.48 -7.60
N HIS A 69 6.24 11.28 -7.46
CA HIS A 69 7.24 11.54 -8.49
C HIS A 69 6.73 12.20 -9.78
N TRP A 70 5.51 12.75 -9.77
CA TRP A 70 5.01 13.60 -10.85
C TRP A 70 5.95 14.76 -11.10
N LYS A 71 6.23 15.04 -12.38
CA LYS A 71 7.24 16.01 -12.79
C LYS A 71 6.60 17.24 -13.44
N PHE A 72 7.14 18.41 -13.10
CA PHE A 72 6.79 19.67 -13.76
C PHE A 72 8.05 20.48 -14.05
N HIS A 73 8.14 21.06 -15.23
CA HIS A 73 9.24 21.92 -15.62
C HIS A 73 9.34 23.11 -14.66
N ARG A 74 10.53 23.34 -14.11
CA ARG A 74 10.79 24.23 -12.96
C ARG A 74 10.47 25.71 -13.19
N CYS A 75 10.43 26.17 -14.45
CA CYS A 75 10.06 27.53 -14.84
C CYS A 75 8.63 27.65 -15.38
N SER A 76 8.29 26.87 -16.41
CA SER A 76 7.00 26.98 -17.10
C SER A 76 5.84 26.29 -16.37
N GLY A 77 6.15 25.31 -15.50
CA GLY A 77 5.18 24.49 -14.80
C GLY A 77 4.51 23.41 -15.67
N LEU A 78 4.93 23.24 -16.92
CA LEU A 78 4.42 22.20 -17.82
C LEU A 78 4.85 20.80 -17.35
N GLY A 79 4.04 19.78 -17.61
CA GLY A 79 4.43 18.39 -17.35
C GLY A 79 5.65 17.94 -18.15
N GLU A 80 6.17 16.76 -17.83
CA GLU A 80 7.27 16.15 -18.58
C GLU A 80 6.88 15.77 -20.02
N PRO A 81 7.85 15.46 -20.90
CA PRO A 81 7.56 15.19 -22.31
C PRO A 81 6.48 14.12 -22.49
N GLY A 82 5.44 14.45 -23.27
CA GLY A 82 4.23 13.63 -23.45
C GLY A 82 3.09 13.91 -22.46
N PHE A 83 3.31 14.75 -21.45
CA PHE A 83 2.33 15.17 -20.45
C PHE A 83 2.27 16.70 -20.29
N GLU A 84 2.71 17.47 -21.29
CA GLU A 84 2.87 18.93 -21.23
C GLU A 84 1.55 19.67 -20.94
N GLU A 85 0.41 19.06 -21.26
CA GLU A 85 -0.90 19.62 -20.94
C GLU A 85 -1.24 19.56 -19.44
N ASP A 86 -0.63 18.67 -18.65
CA ASP A 86 -0.75 18.67 -17.18
C ASP A 86 0.21 19.71 -16.62
N LYS A 87 -0.31 20.85 -16.17
CA LYS A 87 0.50 22.02 -15.80
C LYS A 87 0.10 22.62 -14.47
N VAL A 88 1.12 22.91 -13.67
CA VAL A 88 1.00 23.79 -12.51
C VAL A 88 1.31 25.22 -12.93
N PRO A 89 0.76 26.25 -12.24
CA PRO A 89 1.10 27.63 -12.54
C PRO A 89 2.60 27.91 -12.41
N GLY A 90 3.21 28.45 -13.46
CA GLY A 90 4.55 29.05 -13.46
C GLY A 90 4.45 30.58 -13.34
N PHE A 91 5.47 31.20 -12.76
CA PHE A 91 5.46 32.63 -12.43
C PHE A 91 6.69 33.34 -12.98
N THR A 92 6.50 34.58 -13.41
CA THR A 92 7.58 35.47 -13.83
C THR A 92 8.30 36.02 -12.61
N LEU A 93 9.64 35.95 -12.68
CA LEU A 93 10.55 36.51 -11.70
C LEU A 93 11.29 37.72 -12.27
N LYS A 94 11.70 38.64 -11.40
CA LYS A 94 12.60 39.76 -11.73
C LYS A 94 13.65 39.93 -10.64
N GLU A 95 14.90 40.12 -11.04
CA GLU A 95 15.97 40.59 -10.14
C GLU A 95 16.10 42.11 -10.27
N GLU A 96 16.00 42.85 -9.17
CA GLU A 96 16.16 44.30 -9.13
C GLU A 96 16.70 44.75 -7.78
N GLY A 97 17.74 45.61 -7.78
CA GLY A 97 18.32 46.13 -6.53
C GLY A 97 18.84 45.06 -5.56
N GLY A 98 19.34 43.93 -6.07
CA GLY A 98 19.83 42.80 -5.25
C GLY A 98 18.73 41.93 -4.64
N LYS A 99 17.46 42.12 -5.05
CA LYS A 99 16.30 41.39 -4.54
C LYS A 99 15.59 40.63 -5.66
N LEU A 100 15.01 39.48 -5.31
CA LEU A 100 14.19 38.67 -6.21
C LEU A 100 12.71 39.00 -5.97
N PHE A 101 11.98 39.28 -7.05
CA PHE A 101 10.55 39.58 -7.03
C PHE A 101 9.78 38.57 -7.87
N VAL A 102 8.53 38.29 -7.49
CA VAL A 102 7.55 37.54 -8.29
C VAL A 102 6.41 38.45 -8.71
N ASP A 103 5.95 38.34 -9.96
CA ASP A 103 4.67 38.91 -10.38
C ASP A 103 3.54 37.92 -10.05
N LEU A 104 2.76 38.19 -9.00
CA LEU A 104 1.68 37.30 -8.57
C LEU A 104 0.54 37.18 -9.58
N ASN A 105 0.42 38.11 -10.52
CA ASN A 105 -0.59 38.11 -11.59
C ASN A 105 -0.11 37.39 -12.86
N SER A 106 1.19 37.05 -12.96
CA SER A 106 1.78 36.34 -14.10
C SER A 106 1.50 34.83 -14.14
N GLY A 107 0.87 34.28 -13.10
CA GLY A 107 0.65 32.85 -12.94
C GLY A 107 -0.04 32.22 -14.14
N THR A 108 0.63 31.27 -14.80
CA THR A 108 0.01 30.55 -15.92
C THR A 108 -1.22 29.76 -15.45
N LYS A 109 -2.21 29.61 -16.33
CA LYS A 109 -3.44 28.88 -15.98
C LYS A 109 -3.11 27.42 -15.68
N ARG A 110 -3.46 26.93 -14.49
CA ARG A 110 -3.41 25.50 -14.12
C ARG A 110 -4.29 24.68 -15.07
N ASN A 111 -3.80 23.52 -15.50
CA ASN A 111 -4.61 22.50 -16.17
C ASN A 111 -4.23 21.16 -15.57
N ARG A 112 -5.23 20.34 -15.23
CA ARG A 112 -5.03 19.00 -14.67
C ARG A 112 -5.58 18.00 -15.67
N LEU A 113 -4.70 17.20 -16.27
CA LEU A 113 -5.15 16.13 -17.15
C LEU A 113 -5.83 15.01 -16.33
N PRO A 114 -7.01 14.54 -16.75
CA PRO A 114 -7.55 13.30 -16.24
C PRO A 114 -6.64 12.14 -16.64
N HIS A 115 -6.27 11.30 -15.69
CA HIS A 115 -5.67 9.99 -15.96
C HIS A 115 -6.75 8.93 -15.81
N GLU A 116 -6.69 7.88 -16.62
CA GLU A 116 -7.56 6.73 -16.41
C GLU A 116 -7.33 6.15 -15.01
N PRO A 117 -8.38 5.89 -14.22
CA PRO A 117 -8.21 5.27 -12.92
C PRO A 117 -7.58 3.90 -13.04
N HIS A 118 -6.64 3.59 -12.16
CA HIS A 118 -6.05 2.26 -12.06
C HIS A 118 -7.15 1.17 -11.94
N PRO A 119 -7.05 -0.01 -12.58
CA PRO A 119 -8.10 -1.04 -12.58
C PRO A 119 -8.59 -1.48 -11.19
N LEU A 120 -7.71 -1.45 -10.18
CA LEU A 120 -8.06 -1.72 -8.78
C LEU A 120 -8.95 -0.66 -8.11
N ALA A 121 -9.06 0.54 -8.67
CA ALA A 121 -9.87 1.64 -8.14
C ALA A 121 -11.38 1.45 -8.38
N ARG A 122 -11.75 0.46 -9.21
CA ARG A 122 -13.15 0.14 -9.51
C ARG A 122 -13.95 -0.18 -8.25
N LYS A 123 -15.28 -0.11 -8.37
CA LYS A 123 -16.18 -0.47 -7.28
C LYS A 123 -15.99 -1.93 -6.89
N ILE A 124 -15.95 -2.17 -5.58
CA ILE A 124 -15.79 -3.52 -5.03
C ILE A 124 -17.15 -4.20 -5.12
N GLU A 125 -17.26 -5.17 -6.01
CA GLU A 125 -18.48 -5.94 -6.24
C GLU A 125 -18.13 -7.41 -6.29
N ARG A 126 -18.75 -8.20 -5.42
CA ARG A 126 -18.62 -9.64 -5.45
C ARG A 126 -19.58 -10.19 -6.50
N GLY A 127 -19.05 -10.80 -7.55
CA GLY A 127 -19.86 -11.56 -8.50
C GLY A 127 -20.57 -12.76 -7.86
N GLU A 128 -21.58 -13.31 -8.54
CA GLU A 128 -22.22 -14.57 -8.17
C GLU A 128 -21.22 -15.74 -8.20
N GLY A 129 -21.59 -16.84 -7.56
CA GLY A 129 -20.79 -18.07 -7.52
C GLY A 129 -20.44 -18.54 -6.10
N PRO A 130 -19.76 -19.70 -6.00
CA PRO A 130 -19.38 -20.32 -4.73
C PRO A 130 -18.43 -19.43 -3.92
N VAL A 131 -18.17 -19.82 -2.67
CA VAL A 131 -17.16 -19.15 -1.83
C VAL A 131 -15.79 -19.22 -2.50
N ARG A 132 -15.06 -18.10 -2.47
CA ARG A 132 -13.72 -17.94 -3.04
C ARG A 132 -12.66 -17.89 -1.95
N VAL A 133 -11.71 -18.82 -2.01
CA VAL A 133 -10.59 -18.94 -1.06
C VAL A 133 -9.29 -18.55 -1.76
N VAL A 134 -8.65 -17.47 -1.32
CA VAL A 134 -7.27 -17.17 -1.71
C VAL A 134 -6.32 -17.69 -0.64
N GLY A 135 -5.37 -18.52 -1.04
CA GLY A 135 -4.21 -18.88 -0.24
C GLY A 135 -3.01 -18.02 -0.59
N ILE A 136 -2.37 -17.43 0.41
CA ILE A 136 -1.18 -16.59 0.26
C ILE A 136 -0.03 -17.26 1.02
N SER A 137 0.97 -17.74 0.29
CA SER A 137 2.23 -18.20 0.88
C SER A 137 3.18 -17.02 1.07
N THR A 138 3.71 -16.89 2.28
CA THR A 138 4.70 -15.88 2.64
C THR A 138 6.09 -16.50 2.89
N THR A 139 6.33 -17.75 2.49
CA THR A 139 7.67 -18.33 2.58
C THR A 139 8.61 -17.67 1.57
N ALA A 140 9.86 -17.47 1.98
CA ALA A 140 10.93 -16.94 1.13
C ALA A 140 11.94 -18.04 0.77
N MET A 141 11.47 -19.29 0.64
CA MET A 141 12.35 -20.39 0.25
C MET A 141 12.86 -20.18 -1.18
N ASP A 142 14.12 -20.53 -1.38
CA ASP A 142 14.79 -20.43 -2.66
C ASP A 142 14.16 -21.38 -3.68
N GLU A 143 13.73 -20.81 -4.81
CA GLU A 143 13.12 -21.56 -5.91
C GLU A 143 14.16 -22.33 -6.73
N ALA A 144 15.41 -21.84 -6.80
CA ALA A 144 16.50 -22.53 -7.49
C ALA A 144 16.99 -23.78 -6.72
N ASN A 145 16.78 -23.80 -5.40
CA ASN A 145 17.16 -24.89 -4.51
C ASN A 145 15.97 -25.29 -3.63
N PRO A 146 14.96 -25.96 -4.22
CA PRO A 146 13.69 -26.20 -3.56
C PRO A 146 13.86 -27.07 -2.31
N ARG A 147 13.22 -26.62 -1.23
CA ARG A 147 13.12 -27.34 0.03
C ARG A 147 11.65 -27.50 0.39
N TYR A 148 11.34 -28.51 1.19
CA TYR A 148 9.97 -28.69 1.67
C TYR A 148 9.56 -27.54 2.59
N SER A 149 8.57 -26.75 2.18
CA SER A 149 7.97 -25.69 2.98
C SER A 149 6.80 -26.25 3.79
N THR A 150 6.94 -26.29 5.12
CA THR A 150 5.87 -26.75 6.02
C THR A 150 4.61 -25.90 5.92
N SER A 151 4.76 -24.59 5.76
CA SER A 151 3.63 -23.66 5.60
C SER A 151 2.95 -23.83 4.24
N ASP A 152 3.71 -23.98 3.16
CA ASP A 152 3.13 -24.14 1.81
C ASP A 152 2.42 -25.49 1.71
N ALA A 153 3.01 -26.57 2.20
CA ALA A 153 2.40 -27.89 2.12
C ALA A 153 1.07 -27.97 2.87
N LEU A 154 0.97 -27.32 4.03
CA LEU A 154 -0.29 -27.21 4.75
C LEU A 154 -1.29 -26.31 4.01
N LEU A 155 -0.85 -25.19 3.43
CA LEU A 155 -1.70 -24.32 2.63
C LEU A 155 -2.25 -25.03 1.40
N GLU A 156 -1.40 -25.75 0.67
CA GLU A 156 -1.77 -26.54 -0.51
C GLU A 156 -2.81 -27.61 -0.14
N SER A 157 -2.61 -28.34 0.96
CA SER A 157 -3.62 -29.28 1.47
C SER A 157 -4.97 -28.62 1.77
N GLY A 158 -4.97 -27.40 2.32
CA GLY A 158 -6.19 -26.62 2.54
C GLY A 158 -6.88 -26.21 1.23
N LEU A 159 -6.12 -25.71 0.25
CA LEU A 159 -6.67 -25.30 -1.04
C LEU A 159 -7.18 -26.49 -1.86
N GLU A 160 -6.54 -27.65 -1.78
CA GLU A 160 -7.02 -28.90 -2.39
C GLU A 160 -8.35 -29.33 -1.79
N HIS A 161 -8.49 -29.25 -0.47
CA HIS A 161 -9.75 -29.54 0.23
C HIS A 161 -10.84 -28.51 -0.10
N ALA A 162 -10.52 -27.23 -0.14
CA ALA A 162 -11.46 -26.20 -0.60
C ALA A 162 -12.00 -26.52 -2.01
N LYS A 163 -11.10 -26.91 -2.92
CA LYS A 163 -11.48 -27.29 -4.28
C LYS A 163 -12.36 -28.55 -4.31
N SER A 164 -12.05 -29.57 -3.51
CA SER A 164 -12.88 -30.79 -3.44
C SER A 164 -14.25 -30.54 -2.81
N ALA A 165 -14.36 -29.54 -1.93
CA ALA A 165 -15.61 -29.05 -1.35
C ALA A 165 -16.42 -28.13 -2.29
N GLY A 166 -15.98 -27.94 -3.54
CA GLY A 166 -16.69 -27.12 -4.54
C GLY A 166 -16.48 -25.61 -4.40
N LEU A 167 -15.45 -25.19 -3.66
CA LEU A 167 -15.05 -23.78 -3.54
C LEU A 167 -14.13 -23.38 -4.69
N GLU A 168 -14.15 -22.10 -5.05
CA GLU A 168 -13.18 -21.53 -5.97
C GLU A 168 -11.89 -21.20 -5.23
N THR A 169 -10.72 -21.54 -5.79
CA THR A 169 -9.44 -21.31 -5.13
C THR A 169 -8.44 -20.55 -6.00
N ARG A 170 -7.63 -19.71 -5.36
CA ARG A 170 -6.43 -19.09 -5.95
C ARG A 170 -5.26 -19.30 -5.00
N TYR A 171 -4.08 -19.54 -5.56
CA TYR A 171 -2.84 -19.63 -4.80
C TYR A 171 -1.89 -18.53 -5.26
N ILE A 172 -1.42 -17.71 -4.32
CA ILE A 172 -0.44 -16.66 -4.56
C ILE A 172 0.78 -16.94 -3.68
N ARG A 173 1.94 -17.11 -4.31
CA ARG A 173 3.22 -17.20 -3.61
C ARG A 173 3.93 -15.85 -3.70
N LEU A 174 4.12 -15.18 -2.57
CA LEU A 174 4.73 -13.85 -2.56
C LEU A 174 6.18 -13.84 -3.06
N SER A 175 6.94 -14.93 -2.89
CA SER A 175 8.32 -15.03 -3.40
C SER A 175 8.40 -15.00 -4.93
N ALA A 176 7.32 -15.37 -5.62
CA ALA A 176 7.24 -15.36 -7.08
C ALA A 176 6.81 -13.98 -7.64
N LEU A 177 6.51 -13.01 -6.77
CA LEU A 177 6.11 -11.66 -7.16
C LEU A 177 7.26 -10.69 -6.99
N ASN A 178 7.48 -9.84 -8.00
CA ASN A 178 8.33 -8.67 -7.90
C ASN A 178 7.51 -7.46 -7.44
N PHE A 179 7.72 -7.03 -6.20
CA PHE A 179 7.05 -5.85 -5.66
C PHE A 179 7.98 -5.10 -4.69
N ARG A 180 7.79 -3.79 -4.58
CA ARG A 180 8.62 -2.90 -3.75
C ARG A 180 8.21 -2.94 -2.27
N ASN A 181 9.10 -2.53 -1.39
CA ASN A 181 8.78 -2.31 0.02
C ASN A 181 7.85 -1.09 0.18
N CYS A 182 7.21 -0.92 1.33
CA CYS A 182 6.49 0.31 1.63
C CYS A 182 7.48 1.46 1.87
N GLU A 183 7.19 2.64 1.31
CA GLU A 183 8.07 3.83 1.40
C GLU A 183 7.56 4.86 2.42
N GLY A 184 6.56 4.49 3.22
CA GLY A 184 6.10 5.34 4.33
C GLY A 184 5.36 6.61 3.90
N TYR A 185 4.67 6.60 2.74
CA TYR A 185 3.92 7.77 2.26
C TYR A 185 2.91 8.31 3.28
N TYR A 186 2.29 7.45 4.07
CA TYR A 186 1.37 7.89 5.12
C TYR A 186 2.07 8.77 6.18
N SER A 187 3.32 8.45 6.51
CA SER A 187 4.16 9.22 7.43
C SER A 187 4.56 10.58 6.86
N LYS A 188 4.54 10.75 5.52
CA LYS A 188 4.70 12.05 4.86
C LYS A 188 3.40 12.85 4.90
N ALA A 189 2.30 12.23 4.48
CA ALA A 189 0.96 12.82 4.55
C ALA A 189 -0.11 11.73 4.41
N ALA A 190 -1.22 11.89 5.13
CA ALA A 190 -2.38 10.99 5.00
C ALA A 190 -2.92 10.91 3.55
N ARG A 191 -2.76 11.98 2.76
CA ARG A 191 -3.17 12.05 1.34
C ARG A 191 -2.16 11.44 0.36
N ALA A 192 -0.93 11.18 0.81
CA ALA A 192 0.10 10.56 -0.03
C ALA A 192 -0.01 9.02 -0.04
N CYS A 193 -0.62 8.40 0.97
CA CYS A 193 -0.91 6.96 0.95
C CYS A 193 -2.33 6.71 0.43
N THR A 194 -2.43 6.49 -0.89
CA THR A 194 -3.73 6.37 -1.59
C THR A 194 -4.16 4.92 -1.79
N TRP A 195 -5.44 4.71 -2.11
CA TRP A 195 -5.95 3.47 -2.70
C TRP A 195 -6.26 3.70 -4.19
N PRO A 196 -5.82 2.82 -5.11
CA PRO A 196 -4.89 1.71 -4.93
C PRO A 196 -3.52 2.16 -4.40
N CYS A 197 -2.69 1.25 -3.91
CA CYS A 197 -1.40 1.61 -3.32
C CYS A 197 -0.60 2.52 -4.25
N SER A 198 -0.16 3.68 -3.77
CA SER A 198 0.57 4.67 -4.58
C SER A 198 1.76 4.07 -5.33
N ILE A 199 2.50 3.16 -4.70
CA ILE A 199 3.67 2.51 -5.32
C ILE A 199 3.25 1.62 -6.49
N THR A 200 2.15 0.88 -6.35
CA THR A 200 1.60 0.05 -7.44
C THR A 200 1.08 0.91 -8.59
N GLN A 201 0.56 2.11 -8.30
CA GLN A 201 0.13 3.04 -9.36
C GLN A 201 1.31 3.67 -10.12
N MET A 202 2.46 3.84 -9.48
CA MET A 202 3.65 4.45 -10.09
C MET A 202 4.53 3.47 -10.84
N ASP A 203 4.42 2.18 -10.54
CA ASP A 203 5.28 1.13 -11.09
C ASP A 203 4.41 0.02 -11.69
N GLU A 204 4.23 0.07 -13.00
CA GLU A 204 3.45 -0.93 -13.75
C GLU A 204 4.03 -2.35 -13.64
N LYS A 205 5.28 -2.50 -13.16
CA LYS A 205 5.94 -3.79 -12.93
C LYS A 205 5.77 -4.28 -11.49
N ASP A 206 5.18 -3.50 -10.58
CA ASP A 206 4.92 -3.90 -9.20
C ASP A 206 3.75 -4.90 -9.16
N GLN A 207 4.07 -6.17 -8.92
CA GLN A 207 3.12 -7.29 -9.03
C GLN A 207 2.26 -7.50 -7.78
N LEU A 208 2.26 -6.55 -6.84
CA LEU A 208 1.43 -6.63 -5.64
C LEU A 208 -0.06 -6.34 -5.96
N ASP A 209 -0.33 -5.76 -7.13
CA ASP A 209 -1.66 -5.61 -7.70
C ASP A 209 -2.45 -6.92 -7.73
N GLN A 210 -1.80 -8.05 -7.99
CA GLN A 210 -2.40 -9.39 -7.97
C GLN A 210 -2.93 -9.77 -6.58
N VAL A 211 -2.19 -9.41 -5.52
CA VAL A 211 -2.64 -9.63 -4.13
C VAL A 211 -3.83 -8.72 -3.84
N TYR A 212 -3.75 -7.44 -4.21
CA TYR A 212 -4.86 -6.50 -4.02
C TYR A 212 -6.13 -6.94 -4.74
N GLU A 213 -6.01 -7.37 -5.98
CA GLU A 213 -7.09 -7.94 -6.78
C GLU A 213 -7.71 -9.15 -6.07
N ALA A 214 -6.87 -10.08 -5.61
CA ALA A 214 -7.34 -11.27 -4.94
C ALA A 214 -8.04 -10.97 -3.61
N ILE A 215 -7.47 -10.15 -2.73
CA ILE A 215 -8.03 -9.93 -1.39
C ILE A 215 -9.19 -8.93 -1.40
N VAL A 216 -9.13 -7.87 -2.21
CA VAL A 216 -10.16 -6.81 -2.20
C VAL A 216 -11.34 -7.21 -3.07
N HIS A 217 -11.08 -7.64 -4.30
CA HIS A 217 -12.13 -7.78 -5.30
C HIS A 217 -12.63 -9.22 -5.47
N TRP A 218 -11.79 -10.22 -5.23
CA TRP A 218 -12.13 -11.60 -5.56
C TRP A 218 -12.54 -12.48 -4.37
N ALA A 219 -11.73 -12.53 -3.31
CA ALA A 219 -11.85 -13.54 -2.25
C ALA A 219 -12.97 -13.25 -1.24
N ASP A 220 -13.56 -14.32 -0.72
CA ASP A 220 -14.40 -14.30 0.48
C ASP A 220 -13.62 -14.78 1.71
N VAL A 221 -12.69 -15.72 1.51
CA VAL A 221 -11.77 -16.24 2.53
C VAL A 221 -10.33 -15.95 2.11
N ILE A 222 -9.56 -15.34 3.02
CA ILE A 222 -8.14 -15.04 2.88
C ILE A 222 -7.38 -15.96 3.85
N MET A 223 -6.70 -16.96 3.31
CA MET A 223 -5.82 -17.86 4.06
C MET A 223 -4.38 -17.41 3.89
N VAL A 224 -3.68 -17.06 4.98
CA VAL A 224 -2.27 -16.67 4.92
C VAL A 224 -1.43 -17.72 5.64
N ALA A 225 -0.46 -18.30 4.93
CA ALA A 225 0.48 -19.26 5.49
C ALA A 225 1.86 -18.63 5.64
N THR A 226 2.37 -18.61 6.87
CA THR A 226 3.67 -18.00 7.19
C THR A 226 4.57 -18.94 7.98
N PRO A 227 5.87 -19.02 7.62
CA PRO A 227 6.85 -19.54 8.56
C PRO A 227 7.07 -18.55 9.71
N ILE A 228 7.47 -19.06 10.87
CA ILE A 228 8.01 -18.25 11.97
C ILE A 228 9.50 -18.02 11.72
N ARG A 229 9.94 -16.76 11.75
CA ARG A 229 11.35 -16.35 11.62
C ARG A 229 11.66 -15.34 12.71
N TRP A 230 12.64 -15.64 13.57
CA TRP A 230 12.98 -14.77 14.71
C TRP A 230 11.77 -14.42 15.59
N GLY A 231 10.89 -15.40 15.83
CA GLY A 231 9.66 -15.22 16.58
C GLY A 231 8.58 -14.38 15.87
N ALA A 232 8.77 -13.93 14.64
CA ALA A 232 7.79 -13.15 13.91
C ALA A 232 7.24 -13.90 12.69
N ALA A 233 6.15 -13.41 12.11
CA ALA A 233 5.78 -13.76 10.74
C ALA A 233 6.93 -13.45 9.76
N SER A 234 6.90 -14.05 8.58
CA SER A 234 8.00 -13.91 7.62
C SER A 234 8.18 -12.46 7.15
N ALA A 235 9.40 -12.13 6.67
CA ALA A 235 9.66 -10.82 6.08
C ALA A 235 8.73 -10.51 4.88
N LEU A 236 8.37 -11.52 4.07
CA LEU A 236 7.43 -11.34 2.96
C LEU A 236 6.00 -11.03 3.44
N TYR A 237 5.57 -11.61 4.57
CA TYR A 237 4.31 -11.21 5.20
C TYR A 237 4.34 -9.71 5.54
N TYR A 238 5.38 -9.25 6.23
CA TYR A 238 5.51 -7.83 6.61
C TYR A 238 5.59 -6.91 5.41
N LYS A 239 6.40 -7.25 4.41
CA LYS A 239 6.49 -6.50 3.15
C LYS A 239 5.13 -6.33 2.46
N MET A 240 4.28 -7.37 2.49
CA MET A 240 2.91 -7.31 1.97
C MET A 240 2.01 -6.42 2.84
N VAL A 241 1.93 -6.67 4.16
CA VAL A 241 0.96 -5.96 5.01
C VAL A 241 1.31 -4.48 5.23
N GLU A 242 2.59 -4.11 5.20
CA GLU A 242 3.03 -2.71 5.22
C GLU A 242 2.52 -1.93 4.00
N ARG A 243 2.49 -2.58 2.83
CA ARG A 243 1.95 -1.99 1.59
C ARG A 243 0.41 -1.89 1.62
N MET A 244 -0.25 -2.76 2.39
CA MET A 244 -1.70 -2.73 2.64
C MET A 244 -2.16 -1.60 3.59
N ASN A 245 -1.27 -0.76 4.10
CA ASN A 245 -1.65 0.45 4.85
C ASN A 245 -2.60 1.35 4.04
N CYS A 246 -2.53 1.31 2.71
CA CYS A 246 -3.49 1.98 1.83
C CYS A 246 -4.95 1.53 2.04
N ILE A 247 -5.17 0.25 2.35
CA ILE A 247 -6.48 -0.34 2.67
C ILE A 247 -6.93 0.11 4.05
N GLN A 248 -6.03 0.04 5.05
CA GLN A 248 -6.33 0.52 6.41
C GLN A 248 -6.71 2.01 6.40
N ASN A 249 -6.06 2.82 5.58
CA ASN A 249 -6.40 4.23 5.42
C ASN A 249 -7.82 4.45 4.88
N GLN A 250 -8.35 3.54 4.05
CA GLN A 250 -9.75 3.67 3.64
C GLN A 250 -10.69 3.56 4.84
N VAL A 251 -10.37 2.72 5.83
CA VAL A 251 -11.11 2.66 7.10
C VAL A 251 -10.90 3.95 7.92
N THR A 252 -9.64 4.36 8.14
CA THR A 252 -9.31 5.37 9.15
C THR A 252 -9.46 6.83 8.70
N ILE A 253 -9.36 7.14 7.41
CA ILE A 253 -9.51 8.52 6.89
C ILE A 253 -10.66 8.67 5.89
N ALA A 254 -11.02 7.60 5.17
CA ALA A 254 -12.07 7.66 4.15
C ALA A 254 -13.43 7.08 4.60
N ASP A 255 -13.52 6.54 5.83
CA ASP A 255 -14.74 5.91 6.36
C ASP A 255 -15.33 4.87 5.39
N ARG A 256 -14.45 3.96 4.92
CA ARG A 256 -14.77 2.93 3.95
C ARG A 256 -14.10 1.62 4.31
N VAL A 257 -14.89 0.61 4.68
CA VAL A 257 -14.39 -0.73 4.95
C VAL A 257 -14.33 -1.54 3.67
N MET A 258 -13.13 -1.74 3.13
CA MET A 258 -12.92 -2.42 1.86
C MET A 258 -13.01 -3.95 1.96
N LEU A 259 -12.53 -4.53 3.06
CA LEU A 259 -12.53 -5.98 3.27
C LEU A 259 -13.76 -6.47 4.07
N ARG A 260 -14.89 -5.78 3.89
CA ARG A 260 -16.17 -6.11 4.50
C ARG A 260 -16.61 -7.52 4.10
N ASN A 261 -17.20 -8.26 5.04
CA ASN A 261 -17.74 -9.62 4.84
C ASN A 261 -16.68 -10.64 4.37
N LYS A 262 -15.39 -10.36 4.60
CA LYS A 262 -14.30 -11.30 4.30
C LYS A 262 -13.83 -11.99 5.57
N VAL A 263 -13.44 -13.24 5.43
CA VAL A 263 -12.93 -14.08 6.52
C VAL A 263 -11.43 -14.22 6.37
N ALA A 264 -10.66 -13.98 7.43
CA ALA A 264 -9.24 -14.26 7.48
C ALA A 264 -8.95 -15.51 8.33
N SER A 265 -7.99 -16.32 7.89
CA SER A 265 -7.49 -17.47 8.65
C SER A 265 -6.02 -17.73 8.36
N PHE A 266 -5.34 -18.43 9.26
CA PHE A 266 -3.87 -18.48 9.24
C PHE A 266 -3.29 -19.88 9.42
N ILE A 267 -2.18 -20.13 8.75
CA ILE A 267 -1.33 -21.32 8.95
C ILE A 267 0.03 -20.82 9.41
N ILE A 268 0.45 -21.20 10.62
CA ILE A 268 1.66 -20.68 11.25
C ILE A 268 2.59 -21.85 11.58
N THR A 269 3.72 -21.95 10.90
CA THR A 269 4.66 -23.06 11.14
C THR A 269 6.03 -22.57 11.54
N GLY A 270 6.59 -23.09 12.61
CA GLY A 270 7.96 -22.82 13.06
C GLY A 270 8.69 -24.09 13.46
N GLY A 271 10.01 -24.02 13.49
CA GLY A 271 10.84 -25.08 14.08
C GLY A 271 10.75 -25.06 15.60
N GLN A 272 11.02 -23.90 16.20
CA GLN A 272 11.03 -23.70 17.65
C GLN A 272 9.67 -23.23 18.19
N ASP A 273 9.53 -21.98 18.64
CA ASP A 273 8.33 -21.46 19.33
C ASP A 273 7.82 -20.12 18.76
N ASN A 274 6.83 -19.51 19.42
CA ASN A 274 6.24 -18.18 19.24
C ASN A 274 4.95 -18.09 18.38
N VAL A 275 4.19 -19.19 18.30
CA VAL A 275 2.91 -19.22 17.57
C VAL A 275 1.96 -18.10 18.00
N GLN A 276 1.76 -17.92 19.31
CA GLN A 276 0.78 -16.96 19.85
C GLN A 276 1.16 -15.52 19.53
N GLY A 277 2.46 -15.19 19.58
CA GLY A 277 2.97 -13.89 19.20
C GLY A 277 2.70 -13.58 17.72
N VAL A 278 2.98 -14.53 16.84
CA VAL A 278 2.71 -14.41 15.40
C VAL A 278 1.21 -14.34 15.12
N ALA A 279 0.41 -15.21 15.74
CA ALA A 279 -1.05 -15.19 15.60
C ALA A 279 -1.63 -13.84 16.05
N GLY A 280 -1.17 -13.28 17.16
CA GLY A 280 -1.60 -11.96 17.65
C GLY A 280 -1.31 -10.83 16.65
N GLN A 281 -0.13 -10.84 16.02
CA GLN A 281 0.24 -9.87 14.97
C GLN A 281 -0.72 -9.96 13.76
N MET A 282 -1.01 -11.18 13.30
CA MET A 282 -1.87 -11.42 12.14
C MET A 282 -3.33 -11.10 12.43
N LEU A 283 -3.86 -11.57 13.56
CA LEU A 283 -5.22 -11.28 14.02
C LEU A 283 -5.43 -9.77 14.18
N GLY A 284 -4.49 -9.08 14.85
CA GLY A 284 -4.55 -7.63 15.04
C GLY A 284 -4.59 -6.87 13.72
N PHE A 285 -3.71 -7.21 12.77
CA PHE A 285 -3.69 -6.54 11.47
C PHE A 285 -4.97 -6.77 10.65
N PHE A 286 -5.41 -8.03 10.48
CA PHE A 286 -6.57 -8.33 9.66
C PHE A 286 -7.90 -7.85 10.27
N ALA A 287 -8.00 -7.82 11.61
CA ALA A 287 -9.14 -7.22 12.29
C ALA A 287 -9.26 -5.73 11.95
N GLU A 288 -8.12 -5.03 11.94
CA GLU A 288 -8.04 -3.59 11.74
C GLU A 288 -8.35 -3.11 10.32
N ILE A 289 -8.34 -4.02 9.35
CA ILE A 289 -8.73 -3.73 7.96
C ILE A 289 -10.11 -4.27 7.60
N GLY A 290 -10.83 -4.84 8.58
CA GLY A 290 -12.25 -5.17 8.49
C GLY A 290 -12.59 -6.64 8.25
N CYS A 291 -11.62 -7.56 8.32
CA CYS A 291 -11.90 -8.99 8.21
C CYS A 291 -12.55 -9.55 9.48
N ALA A 292 -13.42 -10.53 9.30
CA ALA A 292 -13.91 -11.40 10.36
C ALA A 292 -13.02 -12.65 10.49
N PHE A 293 -13.19 -13.39 11.58
CA PHE A 293 -12.45 -14.61 11.87
C PHE A 293 -13.44 -15.74 12.17
N PRO A 294 -13.20 -16.97 11.67
CA PRO A 294 -13.97 -18.11 12.13
C PRO A 294 -13.54 -18.48 13.57
N GLN A 295 -14.31 -19.34 14.22
CA GLN A 295 -13.85 -19.95 15.47
C GLN A 295 -12.53 -20.70 15.22
N PHE A 296 -11.58 -20.60 16.15
CA PHE A 296 -10.23 -21.18 16.00
C PHE A 296 -9.55 -20.78 14.68
N PRO A 297 -9.19 -19.49 14.49
CA PRO A 297 -8.86 -18.93 13.17
C PRO A 297 -7.48 -19.29 12.63
N TYR A 298 -6.74 -20.18 13.29
CA TYR A 298 -5.45 -20.62 12.79
C TYR A 298 -5.16 -22.08 13.13
N VAL A 299 -4.35 -22.70 12.28
CA VAL A 299 -3.64 -23.95 12.57
C VAL A 299 -2.17 -23.61 12.72
N ALA A 300 -1.52 -24.21 13.72
CA ALA A 300 -0.13 -23.91 13.98
C ALA A 300 0.67 -25.16 14.35
N HIS A 301 1.97 -25.12 14.05
CA HIS A 301 2.92 -26.17 14.37
C HIS A 301 4.26 -25.57 14.81
N THR A 302 4.77 -26.08 15.91
CA THR A 302 6.06 -25.77 16.52
C THR A 302 6.57 -27.00 17.27
N ARG A 303 7.87 -27.11 17.52
CA ARG A 303 8.44 -28.20 18.34
C ARG A 303 8.85 -27.77 19.74
N GLY A 304 8.77 -26.48 20.06
CA GLY A 304 9.18 -25.93 21.33
C GLY A 304 10.58 -25.31 21.26
N TRP A 305 10.90 -24.49 22.27
CA TRP A 305 12.14 -23.71 22.32
C TRP A 305 13.42 -24.55 22.28
N ASP A 306 13.39 -25.72 22.91
CA ASP A 306 14.51 -26.65 23.08
C ASP A 306 14.76 -27.58 21.88
N ALA A 307 13.91 -27.52 20.86
CA ALA A 307 14.07 -28.33 19.66
C ALA A 307 15.22 -27.76 18.78
N GLU A 308 16.27 -28.56 18.59
CA GLU A 308 17.44 -28.21 17.74
C GLU A 308 17.62 -29.16 16.54
N ASP A 309 16.95 -30.32 16.52
CA ASP A 309 16.99 -31.32 15.43
C ASP A 309 16.01 -30.96 14.29
N MET A 310 16.25 -29.82 13.64
CA MET A 310 15.31 -29.25 12.66
C MET A 310 15.02 -30.16 11.45
N GLU A 311 15.86 -31.15 11.14
CA GLU A 311 15.59 -32.14 10.09
C GLU A 311 14.34 -32.99 10.40
N THR A 312 14.02 -33.18 11.67
CA THR A 312 12.83 -33.92 12.11
C THR A 312 11.56 -33.08 11.96
N ASN A 313 11.64 -31.74 12.05
CA ASN A 313 10.48 -30.86 11.93
C ASN A 313 9.75 -31.03 10.60
N VAL A 314 10.51 -31.03 9.51
CA VAL A 314 9.98 -31.25 8.16
C VAL A 314 9.29 -32.61 8.07
N LYS A 315 9.95 -33.67 8.54
CA LYS A 315 9.39 -35.04 8.52
C LYS A 315 8.09 -35.13 9.31
N LEU A 316 8.00 -34.50 10.48
CA LEU A 316 6.78 -34.49 11.30
C LEU A 316 5.62 -33.85 10.55
N VAL A 317 5.82 -32.67 9.96
CA VAL A 317 4.75 -32.00 9.19
C VAL A 317 4.38 -32.81 7.94
N GLN A 318 5.38 -33.36 7.24
CA GLN A 318 5.17 -34.20 6.05
C GLN A 318 4.23 -35.37 6.32
N HIS A 319 4.35 -36.03 7.48
CA HIS A 319 3.60 -37.25 7.79
C HIS A 319 2.42 -37.01 8.76
N SER A 320 2.19 -35.76 9.20
CA SER A 320 1.10 -35.46 10.13
C SER A 320 -0.23 -35.33 9.41
N GLU A 321 -1.05 -36.38 9.51
CA GLU A 321 -2.45 -36.32 9.06
C GLU A 321 -3.27 -35.38 9.95
N LYS A 322 -2.98 -35.31 11.26
CA LYS A 322 -3.66 -34.40 12.18
C LYS A 322 -3.53 -32.93 11.80
N LEU A 323 -2.35 -32.51 11.31
CA LEU A 323 -2.18 -31.13 10.83
C LEU A 323 -3.02 -30.88 9.57
N ARG A 324 -3.11 -31.85 8.66
CA ARG A 324 -3.96 -31.76 7.46
C ARG A 324 -5.43 -31.74 7.81
N GLU A 325 -5.91 -32.62 8.68
CA GLU A 325 -7.28 -32.59 9.23
C GLU A 325 -7.60 -31.24 9.86
N GLY A 326 -6.68 -30.68 10.66
CA GLY A 326 -6.84 -29.36 11.27
C GLY A 326 -6.99 -28.24 10.23
N VAL A 327 -6.21 -28.28 9.14
CA VAL A 327 -6.30 -27.31 8.05
C VAL A 327 -7.59 -27.50 7.24
N ARG A 328 -7.99 -28.72 6.94
CA ARG A 328 -9.27 -29.02 6.26
C ARG A 328 -10.45 -28.47 7.06
N ALA A 329 -10.48 -28.75 8.36
CA ALA A 329 -11.47 -28.17 9.26
C ALA A 329 -11.38 -26.63 9.33
N LEU A 330 -10.20 -26.02 9.10
CA LEU A 330 -10.04 -24.55 9.07
C LEU A 330 -10.69 -23.96 7.84
N VAL A 331 -10.53 -24.62 6.69
CA VAL A 331 -11.19 -24.26 5.44
C VAL A 331 -12.70 -24.33 5.63
N ASP A 332 -13.23 -25.43 6.16
CA ASP A 332 -14.68 -25.64 6.32
C ASP A 332 -15.33 -24.53 7.16
N ARG A 333 -14.80 -24.27 8.36
CA ARG A 333 -15.34 -23.21 9.23
C ARG A 333 -15.13 -21.80 8.69
N SER A 334 -14.07 -21.57 7.90
CA SER A 334 -13.85 -20.30 7.21
C SER A 334 -14.89 -20.08 6.12
N ALA A 335 -15.18 -21.12 5.34
CA ALA A 335 -16.16 -21.07 4.27
C ALA A 335 -17.59 -20.92 4.81
N GLU A 336 -17.95 -21.63 5.88
CA GLU A 336 -19.25 -21.49 6.55
C GLU A 336 -19.47 -20.07 7.10
N MET A 337 -18.46 -19.50 7.76
CA MET A 337 -18.49 -18.12 8.23
C MET A 337 -18.64 -17.14 7.05
N ALA A 338 -17.92 -17.36 5.94
CA ALA A 338 -18.03 -16.52 4.75
C ALA A 338 -19.44 -16.59 4.15
N GLN A 339 -20.03 -17.79 4.00
CA GLN A 339 -21.42 -17.95 3.54
C GLN A 339 -22.41 -17.18 4.42
N THR A 340 -22.22 -17.26 5.74
CA THR A 340 -23.06 -16.54 6.70
C THR A 340 -22.96 -15.03 6.54
N LEU A 341 -21.75 -14.48 6.37
CA LEU A 341 -21.53 -13.04 6.15
C LEU A 341 -22.11 -12.56 4.82
N LEU A 342 -21.99 -13.36 3.77
CA LEU A 342 -22.55 -13.07 2.45
C LEU A 342 -24.09 -13.03 2.48
N GLY A 343 -24.74 -13.92 3.24
CA GLY A 343 -26.19 -13.96 3.37
C GLY A 343 -26.80 -12.91 4.31
N SER A 344 -26.04 -12.42 5.30
CA SER A 344 -26.56 -11.53 6.36
C SER A 344 -26.24 -10.05 6.17
N ASN A 345 -25.30 -9.72 5.27
CA ASN A 345 -24.77 -8.36 5.08
C ASN A 345 -24.34 -7.70 6.41
N ALA A 346 -23.87 -8.50 7.37
CA ALA A 346 -23.78 -8.17 8.79
C ALA A 346 -22.78 -7.04 9.12
N CYS A 347 -21.70 -6.88 8.35
CA CYS A 347 -20.73 -5.82 8.60
C CYS A 347 -21.22 -4.48 8.03
N PRO A 348 -20.94 -3.31 8.62
CA PRO A 348 -21.35 -2.03 8.03
C PRO A 348 -20.41 -1.58 6.89
N VAL A 349 -20.92 -0.76 5.94
CA VAL A 349 -20.11 -0.17 4.83
C VAL A 349 -19.22 0.98 5.32
N LYS A 350 -19.74 1.72 6.31
CA LYS A 350 -19.13 2.87 6.96
C LYS A 350 -19.09 2.62 8.46
N VAL A 351 -18.05 3.06 9.12
CA VAL A 351 -17.91 2.95 10.57
C VAL A 351 -17.67 4.35 11.09
N ASN A 352 -18.43 4.79 12.09
CA ASN A 352 -18.09 6.02 12.79
C ASN A 352 -16.60 6.02 13.10
N ARG A 353 -15.93 7.16 12.88
CA ARG A 353 -14.50 7.36 13.18
C ARG A 353 -14.28 7.20 14.69
N GLY A 354 -14.34 5.98 15.19
CA GLY A 354 -14.26 5.64 16.60
C GLY A 354 -12.85 5.87 17.15
N GLY A 355 -12.71 5.67 18.46
CA GLY A 355 -11.64 6.09 19.39
C GLY A 355 -10.19 6.32 18.93
N ARG A 356 -9.73 5.77 17.80
CA ARG A 356 -8.39 6.02 17.25
C ARG A 356 -8.14 7.46 16.78
N LYS A 357 -9.19 8.20 16.45
CA LYS A 357 -9.10 9.62 16.04
C LYS A 357 -10.06 10.52 16.80
N ALA A 358 -10.42 10.12 18.03
CA ALA A 358 -11.09 11.00 18.97
C ALA A 358 -10.07 12.06 19.45
N GLY A 359 -9.78 13.04 18.58
CA GLY A 359 -9.05 14.25 18.92
C GLY A 359 -10.02 15.43 18.94
N PRO A 360 -9.71 16.49 19.70
CA PRO A 360 -10.48 17.73 19.61
C PRO A 360 -10.37 18.26 18.17
N LEU A 361 -11.53 18.52 17.56
CA LEU A 361 -11.65 19.16 16.24
C LEU A 361 -10.93 20.51 16.20
#